data_AF-A0A1G1K4X3-F1
#
_entry.id   AF-A0A1G1K4X3-F1
#
_cell.length_a   1.000
_cell.length_b   1.000
_cell.length_c   1.000
_cell.angle_alpha   90.00
_cell.angle_beta   90.00
_cell.angle_gamma   90.00
#
_symmetry.space_group_name_H-M   'P 1'
#
loop_
_entity.id
_entity.type
_entity.pdbx_description
1 polymer ?
#
loop_
_entity_poly.entity_id
_entity_poly.type
_entity_poly.pdbx_seq_one_letter_code
_entity_poly.pdbx_strand_id
1 'polypeptide(L)' 'MNQIILIGIPIIFGLILFFAVRLSHQFAGPLYRIESDLEKMIQTRDFTKSIRIRPKDHIHSLVHKINQALHTASKTSKK' A
#
# COMPACT_ATOMS: atom_id res chain seq x y z
N MET A 1 -23.98 -33.92 18.03
CA MET A 1 -23.15 -32.91 17.33
C MET A 1 -23.34 -31.57 18.04
N ASN A 2 -22.26 -30.84 18.35
CA ASN A 2 -22.40 -29.56 19.05
C ASN A 2 -22.85 -28.47 18.06
N GLN A 3 -24.12 -28.04 18.14
CA GLN A 3 -24.72 -27.07 17.22
C GLN A 3 -24.01 -25.71 17.24
N ILE A 4 -23.46 -25.33 18.41
CA ILE A 4 -22.69 -24.10 18.59
C ILE A 4 -21.45 -24.11 17.69
N ILE A 5 -20.76 -25.24 17.60
CA ILE A 5 -19.55 -25.38 16.77
C ILE A 5 -19.92 -25.35 15.29
N LEU A 6 -21.01 -26.04 14.92
CA LEU A 6 -21.45 -26.17 13.52
C LEU A 6 -21.79 -24.81 12.88
N ILE A 7 -22.38 -23.90 13.65
CA ILE A 7 -22.77 -22.57 13.18
C ILE A 7 -21.66 -21.54 13.44
N GLY A 8 -20.99 -21.62 14.59
CA GLY A 8 -19.98 -20.64 15.00
C GLY A 8 -18.73 -20.65 14.11
N ILE A 9 -18.26 -21.83 13.70
CA ILE A 9 -17.03 -21.95 12.89
C ILE A 9 -17.17 -21.25 11.53
N PRO A 10 -18.21 -21.53 10.71
CA PRO A 10 -18.37 -20.86 9.42
C PRO A 10 -18.45 -19.34 9.52
N ILE A 11 -19.12 -18.81 10.55
CA ILE A 11 -19.25 -17.36 10.76
C ILE A 11 -17.89 -16.73 11.07
N ILE A 12 -17.16 -17.29 12.04
CA ILE A 12 -15.83 -16.80 12.40
C ILE A 12 -14.88 -16.90 11.21
N PHE A 13 -14.91 -18.02 10.49
CA PHE A 13 -14.08 -18.22 9.31
C PHE A 13 -14.41 -17.20 8.20
N GLY A 14 -15.69 -16.94 7.96
CA GLY A 14 -16.14 -15.92 7.01
C GLY A 14 -15.66 -14.52 7.39
N LEU A 15 -15.71 -14.15 8.67
CA LEU A 15 -15.17 -12.87 9.16
C LEU A 15 -13.65 -12.79 8.94
N ILE A 16 -12.91 -13.84 9.28
CA ILE A 16 -11.45 -13.89 9.07
C ILE A 16 -11.12 -13.68 7.59
N LEU A 17 -11.78 -14.41 6.68
CA LEU A 17 -11.56 -14.26 5.24
C LEU A 17 -11.89 -12.85 4.76
N PHE A 18 -13.00 -12.28 5.21
CA PHE A 18 -13.40 -10.92 4.84
C PHE A 18 -12.34 -9.89 5.24
N PHE A 19 -11.84 -9.95 6.48
CA PHE A 19 -10.79 -9.04 6.94
C PHE A 19 -9.45 -9.30 6.23
N ALA A 20 -9.09 -10.56 5.99
CA ALA A 20 -7.86 -10.92 5.28
C ALA A 20 -7.83 -10.35 3.85
N VAL A 21 -8.92 -10.52 3.10
CA VAL A 21 -9.05 -9.98 1.73
C VAL A 21 -9.03 -8.46 1.75
N ARG A 22 -9.77 -7.83 2.66
CA ARG A 22 -9.79 -6.37 2.79
C ARG A 22 -8.41 -5.80 3.09
N LEU A 23 -7.68 -6.43 4.01
CA LEU A 23 -6.33 -6.04 4.36
C LEU A 23 -5.40 -6.20 3.15
N SER A 24 -5.46 -7.34 2.45
CA SER A 24 -4.68 -7.59 1.23
C SER A 24 -4.85 -6.48 0.19
N HIS A 25 -6.08 -6.03 -0.07
CA HIS A 25 -6.32 -4.92 -1.01
C HIS A 25 -5.75 -3.57 -0.54
N GLN A 26 -5.74 -3.30 0.76
CA GLN A 26 -5.13 -2.10 1.36
C GLN A 26 -3.59 -2.11 1.34
N PHE A 27 -2.97 -3.25 1.01
CA PHE A 27 -1.53 -3.37 0.76
C PHE A 27 -1.23 -3.43 -0.75
N ALA A 28 -1.87 -4.33 -1.50
CA ALA A 28 -1.55 -4.56 -2.91
C ALA A 28 -1.85 -3.33 -3.79
N GLY A 29 -2.99 -2.67 -3.57
CA GLY A 29 -3.39 -1.48 -4.32
C GLY A 29 -2.38 -0.33 -4.25
N PRO A 30 -1.99 0.14 -3.05
CA PRO A 30 -1.00 1.20 -2.93
C PRO A 30 0.41 0.75 -3.35
N LEU A 31 0.78 -0.53 -3.19
CA LEU A 31 2.08 -1.04 -3.67
C LEU A 31 2.20 -0.92 -5.19
N TYR A 32 1.18 -1.36 -5.91
CA TYR A 32 1.11 -1.26 -7.38
C TYR A 32 1.14 0.20 -7.85
N ARG A 33 0.51 1.12 -7.11
CA ARG A 33 0.61 2.56 -7.39
C ARG A 33 2.03 3.10 -7.22
N ILE A 34 2.71 2.73 -6.13
CA ILE A 34 4.10 3.15 -5.89
C ILE A 34 4.98 2.69 -7.05
N GLU A 35 4.85 1.42 -7.46
CA GLU A 35 5.61 0.86 -8.58
C GLU A 35 5.33 1.62 -9.88
N SER A 36 4.06 1.84 -10.22
CA SER A 36 3.68 2.58 -11.44
C SER A 36 4.17 4.03 -11.43
N ASP A 37 4.12 4.70 -10.28
CA ASP A 37 4.60 6.08 -10.15
C ASP A 37 6.12 6.14 -10.30
N LEU A 38 6.86 5.22 -9.67
CA LEU A 38 8.32 5.12 -9.82
C LEU A 38 8.73 4.82 -11.26
N GLU A 39 8.05 3.87 -11.92
CA GLU A 39 8.30 3.52 -13.32
C GLU A 39 8.12 4.75 -14.23
N LYS A 40 7.05 5.52 -14.04
CA LYS A 40 6.83 6.78 -14.76
C LYS A 40 7.93 7.81 -14.49
N MET A 41 8.38 7.95 -13.25
CA MET A 41 9.49 8.86 -12.90
C MET A 41 10.78 8.45 -13.63
N ILE A 42 11.08 7.14 -13.68
CA ILE A 42 12.25 6.61 -14.40
C ILE A 42 12.16 6.91 -15.89
N GLN A 43 11.01 6.63 -16.52
CA GLN A 43 10.78 6.85 -17.95
C GLN A 43 10.85 8.34 -18.33
N THR A 44 10.23 9.21 -17.53
CA THR A 44 10.17 10.65 -17.80
C THR A 44 11.39 11.43 -17.30
N ARG A 45 12.23 10.80 -16.45
CA ARG A 45 13.28 11.44 -15.64
C ARG A 45 12.79 12.61 -14.77
N ASP A 46 11.50 12.66 -14.49
CA ASP A 46 10.89 13.68 -13.63
C ASP A 46 10.70 13.14 -12.20
N PHE A 47 11.66 13.42 -11.34
CA PHE A 47 11.63 13.07 -9.91
C PHE A 47 11.06 14.19 -9.02
N THR A 48 10.46 15.23 -9.60
CA THR A 48 9.89 16.34 -8.82
C THR A 48 8.54 15.99 -8.20
N LYS A 49 7.88 14.95 -8.72
CA LYS A 49 6.55 14.50 -8.28
C LYS A 49 6.65 13.63 -7.02
N SER A 50 5.70 13.84 -6.10
CA SER A 50 5.54 13.01 -4.90
C SER A 50 4.58 11.85 -5.15
N ILE A 51 4.90 10.66 -4.63
CA ILE A 51 3.99 9.50 -4.62
C ILE A 51 2.90 9.71 -3.56
N ARG A 52 1.65 9.37 -3.89
CA ARG A 52 0.47 9.52 -2.99
C ARG A 52 -0.37 8.25 -2.92
N ILE A 53 -0.75 7.85 -1.71
CA ILE A 53 -1.65 6.71 -1.44
C ILE A 53 -2.92 7.17 -0.72
N ARG A 54 -3.92 6.29 -0.61
CA ARG A 54 -5.21 6.65 0.01
C ARG A 54 -5.07 6.68 1.53
N PRO A 55 -5.86 7.50 2.25
CA PRO A 55 -5.79 7.55 3.72
C PRO A 55 -6.00 6.20 4.42
N LYS A 56 -6.84 5.34 3.84
CA LYS A 56 -7.17 4.00 4.39
C LYS A 56 -6.13 2.92 4.09
N ASP A 57 -5.08 3.24 3.36
CA ASP A 57 -4.00 2.30 3.04
C ASP A 57 -3.01 2.22 4.22
N HIS A 58 -2.27 1.12 4.37
CA HIS A 58 -1.43 0.91 5.55
C HIS A 58 0.05 1.33 5.37
N ILE A 59 0.49 1.61 4.14
CA ILE A 59 1.92 1.80 3.80
C ILE A 59 2.38 3.27 3.76
N HIS A 60 1.73 4.16 4.52
CA HIS A 60 2.05 5.60 4.54
C HIS A 60 3.50 5.90 4.92
N SER A 61 4.04 5.18 5.90
CA SER A 61 5.43 5.35 6.34
C SER A 61 6.44 5.04 5.22
N LEU A 62 6.19 4.01 4.42
CA LEU A 62 7.03 3.66 3.28
C LEU A 62 7.00 4.76 2.22
N VAL A 63 5.80 5.22 1.84
CA VAL A 63 5.62 6.32 0.88
C VAL A 63 6.32 7.60 1.35
N HIS A 64 6.20 7.91 2.64
CA HIS A 64 6.88 9.06 3.24
C HIS A 64 8.40 8.96 3.08
N LYS A 65 9.00 7.81 3.41
CA LYS A 65 10.45 7.58 3.27
C LYS A 65 10.91 7.65 1.81
N ILE A 66 10.12 7.10 0.87
CA ILE A 66 10.43 7.19 -0.57
C ILE A 66 10.44 8.65 -1.02
N ASN A 67 9.38 9.41 -0.70
CA ASN A 67 9.30 10.82 -1.05
C ASN A 67 10.45 11.64 -0.45
N GLN A 68 10.84 11.34 0.79
CA GLN A 68 12.00 11.98 1.43
C GLN A 68 13.31 11.68 0.69
N ALA A 69 13.52 10.44 0.26
CA ALA A 69 14.68 10.05 -0.53
C ALA A 69 14.73 10.77 -1.89
N LEU A 70 13.61 10.80 -2.61
CA LEU A 70 13.49 11.50 -3.91
C LEU A 70 13.78 13.01 -3.78
N HIS A 71 13.23 13.64 -2.75
CA HIS A 71 13.46 15.05 -2.48
C HIS A 71 14.93 15.34 -2.11
N THR A 72 15.58 14.43 -1.37
CA THR A 72 17.00 14.57 -1.03
C THR A 72 17.88 14.42 -2.28
N ALA A 73 17.60 13.43 -3.13
CA ALA A 73 18.34 13.20 -4.38
C ALA A 73 18.20 14.37 -5.37
N SER A 74 16.99 14.92 -5.54
CA SER A 74 16.75 16.06 -6.43
C SER A 74 17.44 17.34 -5.96
N LYS A 75 17.57 17.56 -4.64
CA LYS A 75 18.34 18.68 -4.08
C LYS A 75 19.83 18.57 -4.36
N THR A 76 20.40 17.37 -4.24
CA THR A 76 21.83 17.14 -4.52
C THR A 76 22.17 17.39 -5.99
N SER A 77 21.28 17.06 -6.92
CA SER A 77 21.49 17.32 -8.36
C SER A 77 21.46 18.80 -8.76
N LYS A 78 21.00 19.69 -7.87
CA LYS A 78 20.84 21.13 -8.15
C LYS A 78 21.98 21.99 -7.58
N LYS A 79 22.98 21.38 -6.96
CA LYS A 79 24.16 22.02 -6.36
C LYS A 79 25.40 21.68 -7.16
#